data_AF-A0A9W8NPX9-F1
#
_entry.id   AF-A0A9W8NPX9-F1
#
_cell.length_a   1.000
_cell.length_b   1.000
_cell.length_c   1.000
_cell.angle_alpha   90.00
_cell.angle_beta   90.00
_cell.angle_gamma   90.00
#
_symmetry.space_group_name_H-M   'P 1'
#
loop_
_entity.id
_entity.type
_entity.pdbx_description
1 polymer ?
#
loop_
_entity_poly.entity_id
_entity_poly.type
_entity_poly.pdbx_seq_one_letter_code
_entity_poly.pdbx_strand_id
1 'polypeptide(L)'
;MEKTTLYGGVNVDEAEAEQLRYIYQRIGFQCFRETLSEDAGKHLFEGGLNPRVLVSYYPHLRGAPNTADYTINLFAGVAEHMPPESSVEDIIAANLVRNYSPHLFPKDFLRKWRTRRVLESQGRGGQTISSNREDECAAVDTVLVKLFARNCAFARTSSYHCARGRTHVEPMLVENGQYNALCELLQQAGDHENLLDVWSKLITGGWSDEGVSDPVVTMVTYLTNLNERPDKSSTFAQITQKWALWLMHEKRAPEQGLKVCFDACVLAYLLLTKPPHTFRPLYQAHRQFPPPSPPLLPPRLSHSYPTSVPRLLIHLRNAPDSRTYCSFKRLDWTIALKGNEAIIGKHKPLLSFDLEILESKLGNHRAVLECLVRDVGDGVSAEAYCAVNNEPGSNGGRQVISTRVCRIIADTTEGLRGWKDVVIATAETEISNEALVQMLLEVYMSVDDEEKHDQSATIAATAGCTPSQFSRCSSGWLRRE
;
A
#
# COMPACT_ATOMS: atom_id res chain seq x y z
N MET A 1 0.70 16.62 6.93
CA MET A 1 1.99 15.95 7.20
C MET A 1 2.12 14.79 6.21
N GLU A 2 2.46 15.08 4.95
CA GLU A 2 3.80 15.33 4.40
C GLU A 2 4.41 14.04 3.86
N LYS A 3 4.28 13.83 2.54
CA LYS A 3 5.22 13.02 1.75
C LYS A 3 6.45 13.82 1.32
N THR A 4 6.60 15.02 1.87
CA THR A 4 7.78 15.90 1.79
C THR A 4 8.98 15.38 2.58
N THR A 5 8.88 14.24 3.26
CA THR A 5 9.91 13.74 4.19
C THR A 5 10.76 12.58 3.67
N LEU A 6 10.58 12.12 2.42
CA LEU A 6 11.51 11.15 1.81
C LEU A 6 12.45 11.78 0.76
N TYR A 7 12.10 12.94 0.21
CA TYR A 7 13.01 13.83 -0.53
C TYR A 7 13.08 15.11 0.29
N GLY A 8 14.18 15.30 1.02
CA GLY A 8 14.23 16.21 2.16
C GLY A 8 13.69 17.61 1.90
N GLY A 9 12.46 17.90 2.33
CA GLY A 9 11.95 19.26 2.58
C GLY A 9 11.98 20.26 1.43
N VAL A 10 12.39 19.87 0.22
CA VAL A 10 12.40 20.76 -0.94
C VAL A 10 10.95 21.00 -1.32
N ASN A 11 10.53 22.25 -1.20
CA ASN A 11 9.21 22.70 -1.61
C ASN A 11 9.20 22.71 -3.14
N VAL A 12 8.90 21.56 -3.75
CA VAL A 12 8.82 21.41 -5.21
C VAL A 12 7.79 22.41 -5.75
N ASP A 13 8.18 23.19 -6.74
CA ASP A 13 7.27 24.15 -7.38
C ASP A 13 6.08 23.39 -7.99
N GLU A 14 4.86 23.93 -7.87
CA GLU A 14 3.65 23.28 -8.39
C GLU A 14 3.75 23.08 -9.91
N ALA A 15 4.46 23.97 -10.62
CA ALA A 15 4.75 23.83 -12.04
C ALA A 15 5.62 22.61 -12.35
N GLU A 16 6.66 22.36 -11.55
CA GLU A 16 7.52 21.17 -11.69
C GLU A 16 6.74 19.89 -11.37
N ALA A 17 5.90 19.93 -10.32
CA ALA A 17 5.03 18.81 -9.98
C ALA A 17 4.04 18.48 -11.10
N GLU A 18 3.50 19.48 -11.80
CA GLU A 18 2.62 19.30 -12.95
C GLU A 18 3.37 18.69 -14.15
N GLN A 19 4.58 19.18 -14.45
CA GLN A 19 5.44 18.61 -15.49
C GLN A 19 5.80 17.15 -15.20
N LEU A 20 6.15 16.82 -13.95
CA LEU A 20 6.41 15.45 -13.54
C LEU A 20 5.19 14.56 -13.74
N ARG A 21 3.99 15.03 -13.40
CA ARG A 21 2.75 14.27 -13.65
C ARG A 21 2.54 14.00 -15.13
N TYR A 22 2.76 14.99 -15.98
CA TYR A 22 2.68 14.84 -17.43
C TYR A 22 3.67 13.78 -17.95
N ILE A 23 4.94 13.84 -17.51
CA ILE A 23 5.98 12.89 -17.91
C ILE A 23 5.61 11.47 -17.48
N TYR A 24 5.23 11.27 -16.21
CA TYR A 24 4.84 9.96 -15.69
C TYR A 24 3.63 9.39 -16.40
N GLN A 25 2.63 10.21 -16.75
CA GLN A 25 1.49 9.73 -17.53
C GLN A 25 1.90 9.28 -18.94
N ARG A 26 2.80 10.01 -19.62
CA ARG A 26 3.31 9.60 -20.95
C ARG A 26 4.11 8.31 -20.90
N ILE A 27 5.03 8.18 -19.93
CA ILE A 27 5.79 6.94 -19.72
C ILE A 27 4.82 5.79 -19.41
N GLY A 28 3.83 6.03 -18.54
CA GLY A 28 2.84 5.05 -18.18
C GLY A 28 2.03 4.53 -19.37
N PHE A 29 1.58 5.40 -20.29
CA PHE A 29 0.88 4.98 -21.50
C PHE A 29 1.80 4.31 -22.53
N GLN A 30 3.07 4.72 -22.60
CA GLN A 30 4.06 4.01 -23.42
C GLN A 30 4.23 2.56 -22.93
N CYS A 31 4.47 2.37 -21.63
CA CYS A 31 4.55 1.04 -21.02
C CYS A 31 3.25 0.25 -21.22
N PHE A 32 2.09 0.91 -21.11
CA PHE A 32 0.79 0.28 -21.31
C PHE A 32 0.62 -0.24 -22.74
N ARG A 33 1.02 0.56 -23.73
CA ARG A 33 1.02 0.18 -25.15
C ARG A 33 1.96 -0.99 -25.42
N GLU A 34 3.09 -1.07 -24.71
CA GLU A 34 4.05 -2.18 -24.83
C GLU A 34 3.65 -3.40 -23.99
N THR A 35 2.47 -3.40 -23.37
CA THR A 35 1.99 -4.44 -22.43
C THR A 35 2.90 -4.64 -21.21
N LEU A 36 3.78 -3.68 -20.91
CA LEU A 36 4.59 -3.58 -19.68
C LEU A 36 3.73 -3.11 -18.53
N SER A 37 2.92 -4.08 -18.13
CA SER A 37 1.75 -3.96 -17.31
C SER A 37 2.10 -3.38 -15.91
N GLU A 38 3.05 -3.99 -15.20
CA GLU A 38 3.44 -3.53 -13.86
C GLU A 38 4.02 -2.10 -13.85
N ASP A 39 4.91 -1.80 -14.80
CA ASP A 39 5.56 -0.50 -14.95
C ASP A 39 4.56 0.59 -15.34
N ALA A 40 3.63 0.27 -16.26
CA ALA A 40 2.54 1.16 -16.65
C ALA A 40 1.71 1.58 -15.43
N GLY A 41 1.29 0.59 -14.62
CA GLY A 41 0.52 0.85 -13.40
C GLY A 41 1.26 1.75 -12.42
N LYS A 42 2.57 1.54 -12.24
CA LYS A 42 3.41 2.38 -11.36
C LYS A 42 3.46 3.82 -11.84
N HIS A 43 3.78 4.05 -13.12
CA HIS A 43 3.95 5.40 -13.67
C HIS A 43 2.62 6.15 -13.80
N LEU A 44 1.55 5.49 -14.25
CA LEU A 44 0.22 6.13 -14.29
C LEU A 44 -0.25 6.54 -12.88
N PHE A 45 0.12 5.76 -11.87
CA PHE A 45 -0.21 6.06 -10.48
C PHE A 45 0.61 7.21 -9.89
N GLU A 46 1.91 7.26 -10.19
CA GLU A 46 2.81 8.36 -9.82
C GLU A 46 2.42 9.66 -10.53
N GLY A 47 2.00 9.56 -11.80
CA GLY A 47 1.50 10.68 -12.60
C GLY A 47 0.10 11.16 -12.20
N GLY A 48 -0.55 10.51 -11.23
CA GLY A 48 -1.88 10.91 -10.78
C GLY A 48 -2.95 10.80 -11.86
N LEU A 49 -2.84 9.82 -12.76
CA LEU A 49 -3.83 9.58 -13.80
C LEU A 49 -5.21 9.37 -13.18
N ASN A 50 -6.25 9.97 -13.78
CA ASN A 50 -7.62 9.66 -13.41
C ASN A 50 -7.91 8.18 -13.71
N PRO A 51 -8.29 7.38 -12.70
CA PRO A 51 -8.46 5.92 -12.85
C PRO A 51 -9.58 5.56 -13.84
N ARG A 52 -10.53 6.47 -14.11
CA ARG A 52 -11.60 6.26 -15.10
C ARG A 52 -11.05 6.08 -16.51
N VAL A 53 -9.92 6.74 -16.83
CA VAL A 53 -9.24 6.58 -18.12
C VAL A 53 -8.75 5.16 -18.28
N LEU A 54 -8.10 4.60 -17.27
CA LEU A 54 -7.63 3.22 -17.31
C LEU A 54 -8.79 2.22 -17.34
N VAL A 55 -9.82 2.43 -16.50
CA VAL A 55 -11.05 1.62 -16.50
C VAL A 55 -11.78 1.66 -17.84
N SER A 56 -11.64 2.74 -18.61
CA SER A 56 -12.23 2.82 -19.94
C SER A 56 -11.70 1.70 -20.84
N TYR A 57 -10.44 1.28 -20.75
CA TYR A 57 -9.94 0.18 -21.56
C TYR A 57 -10.46 -1.20 -21.15
N TYR A 58 -11.28 -1.32 -20.10
CA TYR A 58 -11.91 -2.57 -19.66
C TYR A 58 -13.44 -2.49 -19.78
N PRO A 59 -14.02 -2.71 -20.97
CA PRO A 59 -15.46 -2.52 -21.22
C PRO A 59 -16.36 -3.28 -20.24
N HIS A 60 -15.96 -4.49 -19.86
CA HIS A 60 -16.69 -5.34 -18.94
C HIS A 60 -16.67 -4.86 -17.47
N LEU A 61 -15.73 -3.97 -17.12
CA LEU A 61 -15.65 -3.36 -15.79
C LEU A 61 -16.39 -2.02 -15.71
N ARG A 62 -16.58 -1.33 -16.85
CA ARG A 62 -17.34 -0.08 -16.90
C ARG A 62 -18.72 -0.28 -16.25
N GLY A 63 -19.02 0.50 -15.21
CA GLY A 63 -20.41 0.66 -14.75
C GLY A 63 -21.15 1.63 -15.67
N ALA A 64 -22.47 1.81 -15.50
CA ALA A 64 -23.16 2.87 -16.24
C ALA A 64 -23.00 4.31 -15.70
N PRO A 65 -22.23 4.66 -14.64
CA PRO A 65 -21.97 6.08 -14.37
C PRO A 65 -20.89 6.63 -15.31
N ASN A 66 -20.66 6.02 -16.49
CA ASN A 66 -20.18 6.73 -17.66
C ASN A 66 -21.40 7.14 -18.50
N THR A 67 -22.30 7.97 -17.95
CA THR A 67 -23.19 8.77 -18.81
C THR A 67 -22.30 9.52 -19.81
N ALA A 68 -22.77 9.63 -21.05
CA ALA A 68 -21.96 10.00 -22.21
C ALA A 68 -21.24 11.36 -22.14
N ASP A 69 -21.43 12.13 -21.07
CA ASP A 69 -21.00 13.53 -20.95
C ASP A 69 -19.85 13.76 -19.96
N TYR A 70 -19.25 12.73 -19.36
CA TYR A 70 -18.13 12.96 -18.46
C TYR A 70 -16.87 13.39 -19.21
N THR A 71 -16.59 14.69 -19.17
CA THR A 71 -15.30 15.25 -19.60
C THR A 71 -14.22 14.88 -18.60
N ILE A 72 -13.25 14.07 -19.01
CA ILE A 72 -12.07 13.76 -18.19
C ILE A 72 -10.95 14.73 -18.54
N ASN A 73 -10.45 15.46 -17.54
CA ASN A 73 -9.32 16.35 -17.72
C ASN A 73 -8.03 15.53 -17.91
N LEU A 74 -7.45 15.62 -19.09
CA LEU A 74 -6.19 14.98 -19.48
C LEU A 74 -5.30 16.03 -20.14
N PHE A 75 -3.98 15.87 -19.99
CA PHE A 75 -3.04 16.70 -20.76
C PHE A 75 -3.18 16.38 -22.24
N ALA A 76 -3.23 17.40 -23.11
CA ALA A 76 -3.38 17.22 -24.55
C ALA A 76 -2.31 16.26 -25.13
N GLY A 77 -1.04 16.46 -24.75
CA GLY A 77 0.06 15.58 -25.18
C GLY A 77 -0.03 14.16 -24.63
N VAL A 78 -0.73 13.93 -23.50
CA VAL A 78 -1.00 12.56 -23.01
C VAL A 78 -2.08 11.91 -23.86
N ALA A 79 -3.15 12.65 -24.19
CA ALA A 79 -4.24 12.16 -25.03
C ALA A 79 -3.76 11.74 -26.43
N GLU A 80 -2.83 12.48 -27.03
CA GLU A 80 -2.21 12.14 -28.33
C GLU A 80 -1.40 10.83 -28.30
N HIS A 81 -0.92 10.41 -27.13
CA HIS A 81 -0.09 9.21 -26.95
C HIS A 81 -0.85 8.04 -26.32
N MET A 82 -2.15 8.20 -26.07
CA MET A 82 -3.00 7.10 -25.64
C MET A 82 -3.08 6.04 -26.74
N PRO A 83 -3.11 4.73 -26.39
CA PRO A 83 -3.33 3.67 -27.36
C PRO A 83 -4.60 3.95 -28.19
N PRO A 84 -4.54 3.82 -29.53
CA PRO A 84 -5.72 4.02 -30.39
C PRO A 84 -6.78 2.92 -30.20
N GLU A 85 -6.39 1.79 -29.61
CA GLU A 85 -7.27 0.66 -29.34
C GLU A 85 -8.31 0.97 -28.27
N SER A 86 -9.51 0.42 -28.43
CA SER A 86 -10.64 0.72 -27.55
C SER A 86 -10.68 -0.12 -26.27
N SER A 87 -9.95 -1.24 -26.25
CA SER A 87 -9.93 -2.21 -25.16
C SER A 87 -8.53 -2.75 -24.90
N VAL A 88 -8.28 -3.23 -23.67
CA VAL A 88 -7.03 -3.89 -23.31
C VAL A 88 -6.84 -5.17 -24.11
N GLU A 89 -7.92 -5.89 -24.41
CA GLU A 89 -7.88 -7.07 -25.27
C GLU A 89 -7.37 -6.73 -26.68
N ASP A 90 -7.78 -5.59 -27.25
CA ASP A 90 -7.28 -5.11 -28.53
C ASP A 90 -5.80 -4.69 -28.46
N ILE A 91 -5.39 -3.98 -27.40
CA ILE A 91 -3.98 -3.61 -27.16
C ILE A 91 -3.12 -4.87 -27.08
N ILE A 92 -3.57 -5.87 -26.32
CA ILE A 92 -2.86 -7.13 -26.18
C ILE A 92 -2.85 -7.87 -27.52
N ALA A 93 -3.97 -7.94 -28.26
CA ALA A 93 -4.01 -8.58 -29.57
C ALA A 93 -3.04 -7.92 -30.58
N ALA A 94 -2.93 -6.59 -30.56
CA ALA A 94 -1.98 -5.84 -31.38
C ALA A 94 -0.51 -6.17 -31.02
N ASN A 95 -0.23 -6.48 -29.75
CA ASN A 95 1.12 -6.77 -29.24
C ASN A 95 1.45 -8.26 -29.10
N LEU A 96 0.45 -9.15 -29.14
CA LEU A 96 0.58 -10.60 -29.04
C LEU A 96 1.39 -11.19 -30.20
N VAL A 97 1.48 -10.46 -31.32
CA VAL A 97 2.39 -10.79 -32.43
C VAL A 97 3.87 -10.65 -32.00
N ARG A 98 4.18 -10.01 -30.87
CA ARG A 98 5.55 -9.60 -30.53
C ARG A 98 6.09 -10.03 -29.17
N ASN A 99 5.31 -10.19 -28.10
CA ASN A 99 5.85 -10.65 -26.80
C ASN A 99 4.77 -11.25 -25.89
N TYR A 100 5.03 -12.43 -25.30
CA TYR A 100 4.24 -12.97 -24.20
C TYR A 100 4.65 -12.26 -22.89
N SER A 101 3.83 -11.31 -22.44
CA SER A 101 3.91 -10.77 -21.08
C SER A 101 2.60 -11.03 -20.32
N PRO A 102 2.63 -11.41 -19.04
CA PRO A 102 1.43 -11.73 -18.27
C PRO A 102 0.47 -10.53 -18.15
N HIS A 103 -0.83 -10.78 -18.26
CA HIS A 103 -1.88 -9.76 -18.22
C HIS A 103 -1.86 -8.95 -16.90
N LEU A 104 -1.78 -7.61 -16.98
CA LEU A 104 -2.13 -6.74 -15.85
C LEU A 104 -3.60 -6.93 -15.51
N PHE A 105 -3.86 -7.34 -14.28
CA PHE A 105 -5.20 -7.24 -13.72
C PHE A 105 -5.32 -5.89 -13.00
N PRO A 106 -6.27 -4.99 -13.35
CA PRO A 106 -6.39 -3.63 -12.77
C PRO A 106 -6.50 -3.57 -11.25
N LYS A 107 -6.76 -4.71 -10.60
CA LYS A 107 -6.98 -4.86 -9.17
C LYS A 107 -5.88 -4.22 -8.33
N ASP A 108 -4.61 -4.44 -8.65
CA ASP A 108 -3.51 -3.96 -7.80
C ASP A 108 -3.32 -2.45 -7.92
N PHE A 109 -3.43 -1.92 -9.14
CA PHE A 109 -3.47 -0.48 -9.39
C PHE A 109 -4.61 0.20 -8.62
N LEU A 110 -5.84 -0.30 -8.76
CA LEU A 110 -7.02 0.28 -8.13
C LEU A 110 -6.97 0.21 -6.59
N ARG A 111 -6.44 -0.90 -6.03
CA ARG A 111 -6.21 -1.03 -4.59
C ARG A 111 -5.16 -0.03 -4.09
N LYS A 112 -4.01 0.05 -4.76
CA LYS A 112 -2.94 0.99 -4.39
C LYS A 112 -3.42 2.44 -4.49
N TRP A 113 -4.23 2.74 -5.51
CA TRP A 113 -4.88 4.02 -5.70
C TRP A 113 -5.80 4.37 -4.53
N ARG A 114 -6.71 3.45 -4.16
CA ARG A 114 -7.61 3.64 -3.03
C ARG A 114 -6.85 3.88 -1.72
N THR A 115 -5.86 3.04 -1.39
CA THR A 115 -5.11 3.15 -0.13
C THR A 115 -4.41 4.50 -0.01
N ARG A 116 -3.79 4.97 -1.10
CA ARG A 116 -3.18 6.31 -1.11
C ARG A 116 -4.21 7.41 -0.89
N ARG A 117 -5.39 7.32 -1.52
CA ARG A 117 -6.46 8.32 -1.34
C ARG A 117 -6.97 8.37 0.10
N VAL A 118 -7.17 7.23 0.75
CA VAL A 118 -7.57 7.19 2.16
C VAL A 118 -6.52 7.90 3.03
N LEU A 119 -5.24 7.63 2.81
CA LEU A 119 -4.15 8.30 3.54
C LEU A 119 -4.09 9.81 3.26
N GLU A 120 -4.30 10.24 2.02
CA GLU A 120 -4.36 11.65 1.64
C GLU A 120 -5.52 12.39 2.32
N SER A 121 -6.69 11.74 2.43
CA SER A 121 -7.87 12.32 3.09
C SER A 121 -7.68 12.47 4.60
N GLN A 122 -6.98 11.54 5.25
CA GLN A 122 -6.68 11.60 6.69
C GLN A 122 -5.65 12.71 7.02
N GLY A 123 -4.71 12.98 6.11
CA GLY A 123 -3.63 13.93 6.35
C GLY A 123 -3.98 15.41 6.12
N ARG A 124 -5.09 15.71 5.44
CA ARG A 124 -5.56 17.07 5.14
C ARG A 124 -6.85 17.35 5.90
N GLY A 125 -6.73 17.83 7.14
CA GLY A 125 -7.86 18.09 8.03
C GLY A 125 -9.00 18.87 7.37
N GLY A 126 -10.07 18.15 7.02
CA GLY A 126 -11.39 18.69 6.73
C GLY A 126 -11.57 19.52 5.45
N GLN A 127 -10.61 19.55 4.52
CA GLN A 127 -10.84 20.23 3.23
C GLN A 127 -11.93 19.50 2.46
N THR A 128 -12.99 20.22 2.10
CA THR A 128 -14.11 19.74 1.28
C THR A 128 -13.56 19.09 0.01
N ILE A 129 -13.80 17.79 -0.11
CA ILE A 129 -13.40 17.00 -1.27
C ILE A 129 -14.16 17.57 -2.47
N SER A 130 -13.44 17.91 -3.55
CA SER A 130 -14.07 18.30 -4.82
C SER A 130 -15.01 17.18 -5.28
N SER A 131 -16.21 17.53 -5.77
CA SER A 131 -17.21 16.57 -6.26
C SER A 131 -16.64 15.57 -7.26
N ASN A 132 -15.72 16.01 -8.13
CA ASN A 132 -15.04 15.15 -9.11
C ASN A 132 -14.25 14.00 -8.45
N ARG A 133 -13.71 14.22 -7.26
CA ARG A 133 -12.93 13.20 -6.54
C ARG A 133 -13.81 12.14 -5.89
N GLU A 134 -14.97 12.52 -5.37
CA GLU A 134 -15.95 11.55 -4.87
C GLU A 134 -16.41 10.61 -5.99
N ASP A 135 -16.58 11.20 -7.16
CA ASP A 135 -16.93 10.55 -8.40
C ASP A 135 -15.84 9.57 -8.89
N GLU A 136 -14.56 9.97 -8.81
CA GLU A 136 -13.42 9.07 -9.07
C GLU A 136 -13.41 7.89 -8.09
N CYS A 137 -13.53 8.14 -6.78
CA CYS A 137 -13.56 7.11 -5.76
C CYS A 137 -14.74 6.16 -5.97
N ALA A 138 -15.94 6.67 -6.24
CA ALA A 138 -17.13 5.85 -6.50
C ALA A 138 -16.94 4.92 -7.71
N ALA A 139 -16.29 5.40 -8.78
CA ALA A 139 -15.98 4.59 -9.95
C ALA A 139 -14.98 3.48 -9.61
N VAL A 140 -13.90 3.79 -8.89
CA VAL A 140 -12.90 2.82 -8.44
C VAL A 140 -13.52 1.76 -7.52
N ASP A 141 -14.32 2.20 -6.55
CA ASP A 141 -15.03 1.34 -5.61
C ASP A 141 -15.93 0.36 -6.35
N THR A 142 -16.71 0.86 -7.31
CA THR A 142 -17.62 0.04 -8.12
C THR A 142 -16.85 -1.04 -8.90
N VAL A 143 -15.75 -0.67 -9.55
CA VAL A 143 -14.92 -1.62 -10.29
C VAL A 143 -14.28 -2.64 -9.37
N LEU A 144 -13.75 -2.21 -8.23
CA LEU A 144 -13.17 -3.11 -7.23
C LEU A 144 -14.22 -4.13 -6.78
N VAL A 145 -15.43 -3.70 -6.42
CA VAL A 145 -16.49 -4.63 -6.00
C VAL A 145 -16.81 -5.63 -7.11
N LYS A 146 -16.94 -5.20 -8.38
CA LYS A 146 -17.14 -6.12 -9.52
C LYS A 146 -16.01 -7.15 -9.63
N LEU A 147 -14.75 -6.71 -9.46
CA LEU A 147 -13.59 -7.59 -9.51
C LEU A 147 -13.55 -8.59 -8.34
N PHE A 148 -14.02 -8.19 -7.16
CA PHE A 148 -14.12 -9.09 -6.01
C PHE A 148 -15.28 -10.07 -6.13
N ALA A 149 -16.42 -9.60 -6.65
CA ALA A 149 -17.59 -10.43 -6.91
C ALA A 149 -17.22 -11.64 -7.76
N ARG A 150 -16.48 -11.40 -8.85
CA ARG A 150 -16.00 -12.46 -9.76
C ARG A 150 -14.98 -13.43 -9.15
N ASN A 151 -14.18 -12.97 -8.20
CA ASN A 151 -13.05 -13.75 -7.67
C ASN A 151 -13.38 -14.49 -6.37
N CYS A 152 -14.65 -14.53 -5.95
CA CYS A 152 -15.11 -15.16 -4.70
C CYS A 152 -14.36 -14.70 -3.42
N ALA A 153 -13.66 -13.57 -3.48
CA ALA A 153 -12.75 -13.11 -2.42
C ALA A 153 -13.34 -11.92 -1.63
N PHE A 154 -14.66 -11.72 -1.68
CA PHE A 154 -15.32 -10.55 -1.09
C PHE A 154 -15.34 -10.58 0.46
N ALA A 155 -15.07 -11.72 1.09
CA ALA A 155 -15.22 -11.95 2.53
C ALA A 155 -14.43 -11.00 3.48
N ARG A 156 -13.63 -10.05 2.98
CA ARG A 156 -12.80 -9.15 3.80
C ARG A 156 -12.87 -7.67 3.42
N THR A 157 -13.86 -7.25 2.65
CA THR A 157 -13.90 -5.90 2.08
C THR A 157 -15.08 -5.05 2.52
N SER A 158 -15.28 -4.96 3.83
CA SER A 158 -16.29 -4.13 4.49
C SER A 158 -16.03 -2.60 4.40
N SER A 159 -15.05 -2.15 3.61
CA SER A 159 -14.59 -0.74 3.57
C SER A 159 -14.90 -0.02 2.25
N TYR A 160 -15.75 -0.58 1.39
CA TYR A 160 -16.04 -0.03 0.06
C TYR A 160 -17.30 0.84 0.03
N HIS A 161 -17.11 2.16 -0.07
CA HIS A 161 -18.18 3.15 -0.14
C HIS A 161 -18.73 3.26 -1.57
N CYS A 162 -19.47 2.25 -2.02
CA CYS A 162 -20.09 2.17 -3.34
C CYS A 162 -21.46 2.87 -3.46
N ALA A 163 -21.76 3.90 -2.64
CA ALA A 163 -23.11 4.45 -2.53
C ALA A 163 -23.73 4.89 -3.88
N ARG A 164 -22.94 5.43 -4.83
CA ARG A 164 -23.41 5.85 -6.16
C ARG A 164 -23.49 4.73 -7.21
N GLY A 165 -22.76 3.62 -7.06
CA GLY A 165 -22.61 2.58 -8.09
C GLY A 165 -23.53 1.37 -7.94
N ARG A 166 -24.49 1.44 -7.00
CA ARG A 166 -25.25 0.29 -6.49
C ARG A 166 -25.95 -0.53 -7.58
N THR A 167 -26.67 0.13 -8.47
CA THR A 167 -27.50 -0.52 -9.52
C THR A 167 -26.70 -1.44 -10.44
N HIS A 168 -25.38 -1.26 -10.55
CA HIS A 168 -24.51 -2.09 -11.38
C HIS A 168 -23.86 -3.23 -10.63
N VAL A 169 -23.71 -3.09 -9.32
CA VAL A 169 -23.03 -4.05 -8.48
C VAL A 169 -23.99 -5.14 -8.01
N GLU A 170 -25.24 -4.76 -7.73
CA GLU A 170 -26.31 -5.65 -7.29
C GLU A 170 -26.47 -6.91 -8.15
N PRO A 171 -26.65 -6.81 -9.49
CA PRO A 171 -26.85 -7.99 -10.32
C PRO A 171 -25.66 -8.95 -10.27
N MET A 172 -24.44 -8.42 -10.22
CA MET A 172 -23.22 -9.25 -10.17
C MET A 172 -23.07 -9.96 -8.84
N LEU A 173 -23.44 -9.33 -7.72
CA LEU A 173 -23.40 -9.99 -6.41
C LEU A 173 -24.46 -11.09 -6.31
N VAL A 174 -25.65 -10.85 -6.86
CA VAL A 174 -26.73 -11.85 -6.92
C VAL A 174 -26.35 -13.02 -7.84
N GLU A 175 -25.79 -12.75 -9.02
CA GLU A 175 -25.33 -13.77 -9.97
C GLU A 175 -24.23 -14.66 -9.37
N ASN A 176 -23.33 -14.09 -8.57
CA ASN A 176 -22.25 -14.83 -7.91
C ASN A 176 -22.67 -15.43 -6.54
N GLY A 177 -23.93 -15.27 -6.12
CA GLY A 177 -24.43 -15.80 -4.84
C GLY A 177 -23.80 -15.18 -3.59
N GLN A 178 -23.25 -13.96 -3.69
CA GLN A 178 -22.60 -13.25 -2.59
C GLN A 178 -23.57 -12.29 -1.91
N TYR A 179 -24.51 -12.84 -1.15
CA TYR A 179 -25.59 -12.08 -0.53
C TYR A 179 -25.14 -11.33 0.73
N ASN A 180 -24.17 -11.84 1.48
CA ASN A 180 -23.60 -11.14 2.64
C ASN A 180 -22.97 -9.79 2.22
N ALA A 181 -22.19 -9.84 1.13
CA ALA A 181 -21.59 -8.67 0.50
C ALA A 181 -22.63 -7.61 0.12
N LEU A 182 -23.74 -8.08 -0.47
CA LEU A 182 -24.85 -7.24 -0.87
C LEU A 182 -25.54 -6.61 0.35
N CYS A 183 -25.74 -7.37 1.43
CA CYS A 183 -26.32 -6.85 2.67
C CYS A 183 -25.45 -5.74 3.27
N GLU A 184 -24.14 -5.95 3.36
CA GLU A 184 -23.20 -4.94 3.86
C GLU A 184 -23.25 -3.65 3.02
N LEU A 185 -23.28 -3.79 1.69
CA LEU A 185 -23.35 -2.65 0.77
C LEU A 185 -24.67 -1.87 0.94
N LEU A 186 -25.81 -2.57 1.02
CA LEU A 186 -27.12 -1.96 1.23
C LEU A 186 -27.23 -1.26 2.60
N GLN A 187 -26.64 -1.88 3.63
CA GLN A 187 -26.57 -1.31 4.96
C GLN A 187 -25.74 -0.01 4.99
N GLN A 188 -24.60 0.02 4.29
CA GLN A 188 -23.76 1.22 4.17
C GLN A 188 -24.44 2.32 3.34
N ALA A 189 -25.22 1.96 2.33
CA ALA A 189 -26.00 2.90 1.53
C ALA A 189 -27.21 3.48 2.29
N GLY A 190 -27.62 2.86 3.40
CA GLY A 190 -28.83 3.25 4.13
C GLY A 190 -30.13 2.86 3.41
N ASP A 191 -30.09 1.91 2.47
CA ASP A 191 -31.29 1.41 1.79
C ASP A 191 -31.89 0.24 2.58
N HIS A 192 -32.64 0.63 3.62
CA HIS A 192 -33.23 -0.31 4.56
C HIS A 192 -34.28 -1.22 3.92
N GLU A 193 -35.02 -0.74 2.92
CA GLU A 193 -36.09 -1.52 2.29
C GLU A 193 -35.52 -2.66 1.46
N ASN A 194 -34.55 -2.36 0.60
CA ASN A 194 -33.90 -3.37 -0.24
C ASN A 194 -33.09 -4.35 0.62
N LEU A 195 -32.45 -3.89 1.69
CA LEU A 195 -31.75 -4.77 2.64
C LEU A 195 -32.69 -5.81 3.26
N LEU A 196 -33.85 -5.36 3.74
CA LEU A 196 -34.83 -6.25 4.35
C LEU A 196 -35.45 -7.19 3.31
N ASP A 197 -35.60 -6.76 2.06
CA ASP A 197 -36.03 -7.63 0.95
C ASP A 197 -35.02 -8.76 0.68
N VAL A 198 -33.72 -8.44 0.67
CA VAL A 198 -32.64 -9.44 0.53
C VAL A 198 -32.66 -10.45 1.69
N TRP A 199 -32.74 -9.99 2.94
CA TRP A 199 -32.86 -10.90 4.09
C TRP A 199 -34.14 -11.72 4.04
N SER A 200 -35.24 -11.16 3.55
CA SER A 200 -36.49 -11.90 3.39
C SER A 200 -36.33 -13.10 2.45
N LYS A 201 -35.60 -12.92 1.34
CA LYS A 201 -35.29 -13.98 0.37
C LYS A 201 -34.39 -15.05 0.96
N LEU A 202 -33.38 -14.65 1.75
CA LEU A 202 -32.52 -15.56 2.50
C LEU A 202 -33.33 -16.39 3.52
N ILE A 203 -34.22 -15.76 4.29
CA ILE A 203 -35.06 -16.45 5.29
C ILE A 203 -36.05 -17.41 4.63
N THR A 204 -36.63 -17.03 3.49
CA THR A 204 -37.54 -17.92 2.75
C THR A 204 -36.84 -19.12 2.10
N GLY A 205 -35.51 -19.17 2.14
CA GLY A 205 -34.71 -20.21 1.49
C GLY A 205 -34.62 -20.06 -0.03
N GLY A 206 -35.03 -18.92 -0.58
CA GLY A 206 -34.86 -18.62 -2.00
C GLY A 206 -33.40 -18.38 -2.37
N TRP A 207 -32.63 -17.84 -1.43
CA TRP A 207 -31.19 -17.59 -1.52
C TRP A 207 -30.46 -18.28 -0.36
N SER A 208 -29.24 -18.76 -0.59
CA SER A 208 -28.38 -19.37 0.44
C SER A 208 -26.99 -18.75 0.37
N ASP A 209 -26.46 -18.32 1.51
CA ASP A 209 -25.09 -17.80 1.66
C ASP A 209 -24.44 -18.43 2.90
N GLU A 210 -23.28 -19.07 2.74
CA GLU A 210 -22.54 -19.66 3.87
C GLU A 210 -22.05 -18.59 4.86
N GLY A 211 -21.88 -17.34 4.40
CA GLY A 211 -21.44 -16.22 5.23
C GLY A 211 -22.50 -15.71 6.20
N VAL A 212 -23.79 -16.07 6.01
CA VAL A 212 -24.91 -15.57 6.83
C VAL A 212 -25.50 -16.72 7.63
N SER A 213 -25.00 -16.93 8.84
CA SER A 213 -25.40 -18.07 9.69
C SER A 213 -26.84 -18.00 10.20
N ASP A 214 -27.35 -16.80 10.52
CA ASP A 214 -28.74 -16.61 10.97
C ASP A 214 -29.30 -15.27 10.45
N PRO A 215 -29.99 -15.28 9.29
CA PRO A 215 -30.54 -14.06 8.71
C PRO A 215 -31.72 -13.52 9.53
N VAL A 216 -32.45 -14.35 10.29
CA VAL A 216 -33.60 -13.92 11.08
C VAL A 216 -33.14 -13.08 12.27
N VAL A 217 -32.17 -13.60 13.04
CA VAL A 217 -31.63 -12.87 14.20
C VAL A 217 -30.95 -11.57 13.76
N THR A 218 -30.26 -11.58 12.63
CA THR A 218 -29.61 -10.38 12.06
C THR A 218 -30.66 -9.33 11.67
N MET A 219 -31.72 -9.74 10.98
CA MET A 219 -32.83 -8.88 10.59
C MET A 219 -33.56 -8.28 11.80
N VAL A 220 -33.84 -9.09 12.82
CA VAL A 220 -34.51 -8.63 14.06
C VAL A 220 -33.65 -7.63 14.80
N THR A 221 -32.36 -7.93 14.99
CA THR A 221 -31.40 -7.02 15.63
C THR A 221 -31.32 -5.69 14.90
N TYR A 222 -31.33 -5.74 13.56
CA TYR A 222 -31.32 -4.54 12.73
C TYR A 222 -32.59 -3.70 12.88
N LEU A 223 -33.77 -4.32 12.88
CA LEU A 223 -35.06 -3.64 13.08
C LEU A 223 -35.18 -3.00 14.46
N THR A 224 -34.70 -3.69 15.51
CA THR A 224 -34.64 -3.14 16.88
C THR A 224 -33.73 -1.91 16.91
N ASN A 225 -32.53 -2.00 16.34
CA ASN A 225 -31.60 -0.88 16.26
C ASN A 225 -32.17 0.30 15.47
N LEU A 226 -32.91 0.03 14.38
CA LEU A 226 -33.61 1.08 13.63
C LEU A 226 -34.69 1.78 14.45
N ASN A 227 -35.38 1.06 15.33
CA ASN A 227 -36.43 1.61 16.18
C ASN A 227 -35.87 2.45 17.36
N GLU A 228 -34.67 2.12 17.84
CA GLU A 228 -33.98 2.83 18.93
C GLU A 228 -33.35 4.16 18.48
N ARG A 229 -33.20 4.37 17.17
CA ARG A 229 -32.60 5.59 16.64
C ARG A 229 -33.38 6.86 17.05
N PRO A 230 -32.69 7.96 17.43
CA PRO A 230 -33.33 9.20 17.86
C PRO A 230 -33.99 9.95 16.69
N ASP A 231 -33.49 9.77 15.47
CA ASP A 231 -34.03 10.31 14.22
C ASP A 231 -35.20 9.47 13.72
N LYS A 232 -36.26 9.40 14.52
CA LYS A 232 -37.50 8.67 14.19
C LYS A 232 -38.23 9.35 13.02
N SER A 233 -37.77 9.07 11.80
CA SER A 233 -38.56 9.33 10.62
C SER A 233 -39.77 8.39 10.64
N SER A 234 -40.95 8.92 10.32
CA SER A 234 -42.18 8.12 10.16
C SER A 234 -41.99 6.97 9.16
N THR A 235 -41.06 7.11 8.21
CA THR A 235 -40.69 6.07 7.25
C THR A 235 -40.07 4.85 7.92
N PHE A 236 -39.15 5.03 8.89
CA PHE A 236 -38.53 3.90 9.59
C PHE A 236 -39.54 3.13 10.44
N ALA A 237 -40.47 3.83 11.10
CA ALA A 237 -41.54 3.18 11.85
C ALA A 237 -42.43 2.33 10.94
N GLN A 238 -42.79 2.83 9.75
CA GLN A 238 -43.57 2.09 8.76
C GLN A 238 -42.81 0.86 8.23
N ILE A 239 -41.52 1.01 7.93
CA ILE A 239 -40.65 -0.11 7.51
C ILE A 239 -40.61 -1.17 8.62
N THR A 240 -40.34 -0.77 9.87
CA THR A 240 -40.29 -1.69 11.01
C THR A 240 -41.62 -2.40 11.23
N GLN A 241 -42.76 -1.71 11.16
CA GLN A 241 -44.09 -2.31 11.28
C GLN A 241 -44.37 -3.31 10.16
N LYS A 242 -44.12 -2.92 8.90
CA LYS A 242 -44.30 -3.79 7.72
C LYS A 242 -43.52 -5.10 7.89
N TRP A 243 -42.26 -5.01 8.28
CA TRP A 243 -41.40 -6.18 8.40
C TRP A 243 -41.62 -6.97 9.70
N ALA A 244 -42.05 -6.34 10.78
CA ALA A 244 -42.49 -7.05 11.99
C ALA A 244 -43.74 -7.90 11.72
N LEU A 245 -44.74 -7.35 11.01
CA LEU A 245 -45.91 -8.10 10.55
C LEU A 245 -45.53 -9.23 9.59
N TRP A 246 -44.56 -9.00 8.70
CA TRP A 246 -44.03 -10.05 7.83
C TRP A 246 -43.38 -11.20 8.62
N LEU A 247 -42.65 -10.90 9.71
CA LEU A 247 -42.04 -11.92 10.59
C LEU A 247 -43.08 -12.72 11.39
N MET A 248 -44.23 -12.13 11.69
CA MET A 248 -45.34 -12.79 12.40
C MET A 248 -46.05 -13.89 11.58
N HIS A 249 -45.79 -13.98 10.28
CA HIS A 249 -46.38 -15.01 9.44
C HIS A 249 -45.90 -16.41 9.88
N GLU A 250 -46.83 -17.36 9.97
CA GLU A 250 -46.74 -18.63 10.71
C GLU A 250 -45.52 -19.52 10.38
N LYS A 251 -44.94 -19.39 9.18
CA LYS A 251 -43.81 -20.21 8.71
C LYS A 251 -42.42 -19.63 9.00
N ARG A 252 -42.33 -18.53 9.76
CA ARG A 252 -41.09 -17.77 9.95
C ARG A 252 -40.69 -17.77 11.43
N ALA A 253 -40.88 -16.66 12.12
CA ALA A 253 -40.46 -16.48 13.51
C ALA A 253 -41.45 -15.58 14.27
N PRO A 254 -42.66 -16.09 14.59
CA PRO A 254 -43.72 -15.27 15.14
C PRO A 254 -43.36 -14.63 16.49
N GLU A 255 -42.62 -15.34 17.33
CA GLU A 255 -42.16 -14.82 18.63
C GLU A 255 -41.24 -13.60 18.49
N GLN A 256 -40.32 -13.65 17.51
CA GLN A 256 -39.40 -12.55 17.26
C GLN A 256 -40.09 -11.36 16.59
N GLY A 257 -41.01 -11.61 15.66
CA GLY A 257 -41.85 -10.57 15.06
C GLY A 257 -42.71 -9.85 16.08
N LEU A 258 -43.30 -10.60 17.02
CA LEU A 258 -44.08 -10.06 18.13
C LEU A 258 -43.23 -9.14 19.03
N LYS A 259 -42.00 -9.56 19.35
CA LYS A 259 -41.06 -8.76 20.15
C LYS A 259 -40.77 -7.40 19.49
N VAL A 260 -40.42 -7.39 18.20
CA VAL A 260 -40.16 -6.14 17.45
C VAL A 260 -41.41 -5.25 17.39
N CYS A 261 -42.59 -5.84 17.22
CA CYS A 261 -43.85 -5.12 17.18
C CYS A 261 -44.18 -4.45 18.53
N PHE A 262 -43.97 -5.16 19.65
CA PHE A 262 -44.16 -4.59 20.99
C PHE A 262 -43.21 -3.42 21.26
N ASP A 263 -41.93 -3.56 20.92
CA ASP A 263 -40.95 -2.49 21.09
C ASP A 263 -41.33 -1.23 20.29
N ALA A 264 -41.92 -1.39 19.11
CA ALA A 264 -42.42 -0.27 18.31
C ALA A 264 -43.72 0.36 18.88
N CYS A 265 -44.68 -0.46 19.30
CA CYS A 265 -45.99 -0.02 19.79
C CYS A 265 -45.93 0.62 21.18
N VAL A 266 -45.10 0.09 22.09
CA VAL A 266 -44.93 0.64 23.45
C VAL A 266 -44.38 2.07 23.38
N LEU A 267 -43.47 2.35 22.44
CA LEU A 267 -42.98 3.71 22.20
C LEU A 267 -44.07 4.64 21.67
N ALA A 268 -44.92 4.18 20.75
CA ALA A 268 -46.04 4.98 20.25
C ALA A 268 -47.08 5.27 21.35
N TYR A 269 -47.42 4.28 22.17
CA TYR A 269 -48.34 4.44 23.29
C TYR A 269 -47.77 5.38 24.38
N LEU A 270 -46.48 5.29 24.70
CA LEU A 270 -45.81 6.20 25.64
C LEU A 270 -45.72 7.64 25.12
N LEU A 271 -45.65 7.84 23.80
CA LEU A 271 -45.68 9.18 23.19
C LEU A 271 -47.10 9.76 23.16
N LEU A 272 -48.13 8.94 22.95
CA LEU A 272 -49.53 9.38 22.89
C LEU A 272 -50.17 9.63 24.26
N THR A 273 -49.66 9.01 25.33
CA THR A 273 -50.22 9.12 26.68
C THR A 273 -49.59 10.23 27.54
N LYS A 274 -48.58 10.96 27.05
CA LYS A 274 -48.01 12.11 27.78
C LYS A 274 -48.80 13.40 27.48
N PRO A 275 -49.28 14.13 28.52
CA PRO A 275 -50.08 15.34 28.33
C PRO A 275 -49.26 16.50 27.72
N PRO A 276 -49.84 17.32 26.83
CA PRO A 276 -49.14 18.32 26.00
C PRO A 276 -48.57 19.54 26.74
N HIS A 277 -48.64 19.62 28.07
CA HIS A 277 -48.29 20.84 28.82
C HIS A 277 -46.88 20.88 29.44
N THR A 278 -45.99 19.93 29.15
CA THR A 278 -44.62 19.90 29.70
C THR A 278 -43.51 20.02 28.65
N PHE A 279 -43.79 20.60 27.48
CA PHE A 279 -42.74 21.00 26.52
C PHE A 279 -42.37 22.49 26.66
N ARG A 280 -41.46 22.78 27.61
CA ARG A 280 -40.57 23.96 27.59
C ARG A 280 -39.13 23.47 27.35
N PRO A 281 -38.25 24.25 26.70
CA PRO A 281 -37.11 23.70 25.98
C PRO A 281 -35.95 23.33 26.92
N LEU A 282 -35.63 22.03 26.99
CA LEU A 282 -34.39 21.49 27.59
C LEU A 282 -33.19 21.63 26.63
N TYR A 283 -33.00 22.81 26.04
CA TYR A 283 -31.80 23.13 25.25
C TYR A 283 -30.92 24.21 25.89
N GLN A 284 -31.23 24.66 27.11
CA GLN A 284 -30.48 25.72 27.80
C GLN A 284 -29.85 25.33 29.15
N ALA A 285 -29.92 24.06 29.56
CA ALA A 285 -29.45 23.64 30.90
C ALA A 285 -28.08 22.91 30.92
N HIS A 286 -27.26 23.02 29.86
CA HIS A 286 -25.90 22.42 29.83
C HIS A 286 -24.75 23.40 29.60
N ARG A 287 -24.93 24.69 29.95
CA ARG A 287 -23.81 25.64 30.10
C ARG A 287 -23.91 26.37 31.44
N GLN A 288 -23.47 25.73 32.51
CA GLN A 288 -22.97 26.40 33.72
C GLN A 288 -22.29 25.36 34.62
N PHE A 289 -21.05 25.01 34.29
CA PHE A 289 -20.05 24.59 35.27
C PHE A 289 -18.75 25.36 34.98
N PRO A 290 -18.02 25.83 36.00
CA PRO A 290 -16.77 26.55 35.83
C PRO A 290 -15.67 25.62 35.30
N PRO A 291 -14.62 26.17 34.65
CA PRO A 291 -13.56 25.36 34.05
C PRO A 291 -12.75 24.62 35.14
N PRO A 292 -12.33 23.35 34.90
CA PRO A 292 -11.36 22.69 35.77
C PRO A 292 -9.95 23.19 35.49
N SER A 293 -9.21 23.47 36.56
CA SER A 293 -7.77 23.73 36.54
C SER A 293 -6.99 22.53 35.97
N PRO A 294 -5.86 22.75 35.26
CA PRO A 294 -5.12 21.69 34.60
C PRO A 294 -4.39 20.77 35.59
N PRO A 295 -4.33 19.45 35.36
CA PRO A 295 -3.53 18.56 36.19
C PRO A 295 -2.06 18.59 35.78
N LEU A 296 -1.23 18.70 36.81
CA LEU A 296 0.22 18.55 36.80
C LEU A 296 0.61 17.10 36.44
N LEU A 297 1.62 16.96 35.57
CA LEU A 297 2.34 15.71 35.32
C LEU A 297 3.02 15.18 36.58
N PRO A 298 3.12 13.84 36.73
CA PRO A 298 4.34 13.27 37.31
C PRO A 298 4.77 11.98 36.55
N PRO A 299 5.88 11.30 36.89
CA PRO A 299 6.98 11.11 35.96
C PRO A 299 7.13 9.65 35.46
N ARG A 300 7.97 9.51 34.44
CA ARG A 300 8.55 8.23 33.98
C ARG A 300 9.10 7.42 35.15
N LEU A 301 8.86 6.10 35.17
CA LEU A 301 9.86 5.12 35.60
C LEU A 301 9.64 3.76 34.90
N SER A 302 10.80 3.23 34.50
CA SER A 302 11.17 1.92 33.94
C SER A 302 10.83 0.69 34.80
N HIS A 303 10.77 -0.50 34.18
CA HIS A 303 11.40 -1.80 34.56
C HIS A 303 10.74 -2.94 33.73
N SER A 304 11.45 -3.60 32.80
CA SER A 304 12.28 -4.83 32.92
C SER A 304 11.52 -6.17 33.07
N TYR A 305 11.46 -6.94 31.95
CA TYR A 305 11.67 -8.41 31.72
C TYR A 305 11.20 -9.49 32.74
N PRO A 306 11.27 -10.82 32.42
CA PRO A 306 11.18 -11.59 31.17
C PRO A 306 10.27 -12.84 31.29
N THR A 307 10.35 -13.75 30.29
CA THR A 307 10.14 -15.23 30.26
C THR A 307 9.05 -15.69 29.29
N SER A 308 9.41 -16.11 28.07
CA SER A 308 9.91 -17.43 27.62
C SER A 308 8.79 -18.48 27.44
N VAL A 309 8.34 -18.75 26.20
CA VAL A 309 8.53 -19.98 25.35
C VAL A 309 8.08 -21.30 26.05
N PRO A 310 7.56 -22.38 25.39
CA PRO A 310 7.96 -22.78 24.02
C PRO A 310 7.05 -23.65 23.11
N ARG A 311 7.42 -23.57 21.81
CA ARG A 311 7.69 -24.65 20.80
C ARG A 311 6.53 -25.43 20.15
N LEU A 312 6.41 -25.38 18.81
CA LEU A 312 7.07 -26.19 17.73
C LEU A 312 6.50 -27.63 17.69
N LEU A 313 6.12 -28.24 16.55
CA LEU A 313 7.01 -28.76 15.49
C LEU A 313 6.14 -29.38 14.35
N ILE A 314 6.39 -29.05 13.07
CA ILE A 314 7.09 -29.86 12.03
C ILE A 314 6.30 -31.00 11.38
N HIS A 315 6.26 -31.03 10.04
CA HIS A 315 6.79 -32.14 9.21
C HIS A 315 6.93 -31.73 7.73
N LEU A 316 8.14 -31.31 7.34
CA LEU A 316 8.73 -31.66 6.05
C LEU A 316 9.61 -32.87 6.31
N ARG A 317 9.35 -33.98 5.61
CA ARG A 317 10.22 -35.15 5.58
C ARG A 317 10.30 -35.68 4.15
N ASN A 318 11.54 -36.03 3.79
CA ASN A 318 11.97 -36.98 2.76
C ASN A 318 12.49 -36.40 1.44
N ALA A 319 13.79 -36.12 1.43
CA ALA A 319 14.72 -36.65 0.41
C ALA A 319 15.12 -38.10 0.84
N PRO A 320 15.93 -38.91 0.12
CA PRO A 320 16.67 -38.66 -1.13
C PRO A 320 16.68 -39.85 -2.13
N ASP A 321 17.25 -39.67 -3.33
CA ASP A 321 18.22 -40.63 -3.90
C ASP A 321 18.80 -40.16 -5.24
N SER A 322 20.09 -39.84 -5.27
CA SER A 322 21.12 -40.72 -5.84
C SER A 322 22.45 -39.98 -6.00
N ARG A 323 23.52 -40.76 -5.82
CA ARG A 323 24.90 -40.36 -5.62
C ARG A 323 25.51 -39.69 -6.86
N THR A 324 26.08 -38.51 -6.68
CA THR A 324 27.43 -38.22 -7.19
C THR A 324 28.09 -37.18 -6.30
N TYR A 325 29.16 -37.58 -5.60
CA TYR A 325 30.16 -36.62 -5.16
C TYR A 325 30.79 -36.06 -6.45
N CYS A 326 30.38 -34.87 -6.86
CA CYS A 326 31.27 -33.97 -7.56
C CYS A 326 31.60 -32.86 -6.57
N SER A 327 32.90 -32.67 -6.37
CA SER A 327 33.44 -31.47 -5.72
C SER A 327 32.65 -30.26 -6.19
N PHE A 328 32.19 -29.44 -5.25
CA PHE A 328 31.71 -28.11 -5.57
C PHE A 328 32.91 -27.34 -6.13
N LYS A 329 33.10 -27.44 -7.45
CA LYS A 329 33.84 -26.43 -8.19
C LYS A 329 33.18 -25.12 -7.79
N ARG A 330 34.01 -24.24 -7.20
CA ARG A 330 33.83 -22.80 -7.06
C ARG A 330 32.81 -22.36 -8.11
N LEU A 331 31.56 -22.13 -7.69
CA LEU A 331 30.58 -21.56 -8.61
C LEU A 331 31.16 -20.21 -8.95
N ASP A 332 31.64 -20.07 -10.18
CA ASP A 332 32.25 -18.84 -10.64
C ASP A 332 31.11 -17.86 -10.86
N TRP A 333 30.69 -17.19 -9.79
CA TRP A 333 29.61 -16.21 -9.81
C TRP A 333 29.88 -15.08 -10.80
N THR A 334 31.16 -14.88 -11.17
CA THR A 334 31.52 -13.97 -12.27
C THR A 334 30.97 -14.41 -13.63
N ILE A 335 30.80 -15.73 -13.87
CA ILE A 335 30.19 -16.26 -15.10
C ILE A 335 28.67 -16.06 -15.06
N ALA A 336 28.03 -16.22 -13.90
CA ALA A 336 26.60 -15.97 -13.72
C ALA A 336 26.24 -14.47 -13.84
N LEU A 337 27.14 -13.58 -13.41
CA LEU A 337 26.99 -12.12 -13.53
C LEU A 337 27.27 -11.63 -14.97
N LYS A 338 28.31 -12.15 -15.64
CA LYS A 338 28.65 -11.78 -17.02
C LYS A 338 27.57 -12.14 -18.05
N GLY A 339 26.82 -13.23 -17.81
CA GLY A 339 25.70 -13.61 -18.69
C GLY A 339 24.47 -12.70 -18.58
N ASN A 340 24.39 -11.87 -17.54
CA ASN A 340 23.20 -11.08 -17.19
C ASN A 340 23.47 -9.58 -17.05
N GLU A 341 24.57 -9.06 -17.60
CA GLU A 341 24.91 -7.62 -17.55
C GLU A 341 23.76 -6.73 -18.08
N ALA A 342 23.00 -7.22 -19.07
CA ALA A 342 21.86 -6.49 -19.63
C ALA A 342 20.64 -6.44 -18.70
N ILE A 343 20.43 -7.46 -17.86
CA ILE A 343 19.34 -7.51 -16.87
C ILE A 343 19.74 -6.72 -15.62
N ILE A 344 21.01 -6.84 -15.22
CA ILE A 344 21.58 -6.09 -14.10
C ILE A 344 21.61 -4.60 -14.40
N GLY A 345 22.01 -4.18 -15.60
CA GLY A 345 22.01 -2.76 -16.00
C GLY A 345 20.62 -2.12 -15.95
N LYS A 346 19.54 -2.88 -16.19
CA LYS A 346 18.16 -2.40 -16.13
C LYS A 346 17.58 -2.34 -14.71
N HIS A 347 17.98 -3.24 -13.83
CA HIS A 347 17.51 -3.27 -12.43
C HIS A 347 18.55 -2.76 -11.43
N LYS A 348 19.64 -2.16 -11.93
CA LYS A 348 20.78 -1.64 -11.15
C LYS A 348 20.36 -0.80 -9.93
N PRO A 349 19.38 0.13 -10.00
CA PRO A 349 18.99 0.91 -8.82
C PRO A 349 18.14 0.14 -7.79
N LEU A 350 17.48 -0.96 -8.19
CA LEU A 350 16.68 -1.81 -7.29
C LEU A 350 17.55 -2.85 -6.58
N LEU A 351 18.65 -3.25 -7.22
CA LEU A 351 19.58 -4.27 -6.73
C LEU A 351 20.92 -3.68 -6.27
N SER A 352 21.08 -2.35 -6.26
CA SER A 352 22.33 -1.68 -5.92
C SER A 352 22.83 -2.08 -4.54
N PHE A 353 21.94 -2.14 -3.54
CA PHE A 353 22.27 -2.61 -2.20
C PHE A 353 22.63 -4.10 -2.15
N ASP A 354 21.91 -4.95 -2.87
CA ASP A 354 22.21 -6.39 -2.91
C ASP A 354 23.55 -6.67 -3.61
N LEU A 355 23.84 -5.93 -4.69
CA LEU A 355 25.11 -5.97 -5.40
C LEU A 355 26.25 -5.44 -4.53
N GLU A 356 26.02 -4.37 -3.78
CA GLU A 356 27.01 -3.82 -2.87
C GLU A 356 27.38 -4.80 -1.74
N ILE A 357 26.39 -5.47 -1.16
CA ILE A 357 26.62 -6.53 -0.16
C ILE A 357 27.41 -7.69 -0.76
N LEU A 358 27.18 -8.02 -2.05
CA LEU A 358 27.93 -9.05 -2.76
C LEU A 358 29.36 -8.60 -3.08
N GLU A 359 29.57 -7.42 -3.66
CA GLU A 359 30.88 -6.88 -4.01
C GLU A 359 31.74 -6.64 -2.77
N SER A 360 31.14 -6.21 -1.65
CA SER A 360 31.83 -6.08 -0.37
C SER A 360 32.33 -7.44 0.14
N LYS A 361 31.60 -8.54 -0.14
CA LYS A 361 32.05 -9.89 0.22
C LYS A 361 33.11 -10.43 -0.73
N LEU A 362 33.12 -9.95 -1.97
CA LEU A 362 34.16 -10.26 -2.96
C LEU A 362 35.44 -9.45 -2.76
N GLY A 363 35.46 -8.49 -1.82
CA GLY A 363 36.61 -7.63 -1.53
C GLY A 363 36.80 -6.51 -2.56
N ASN A 364 35.80 -6.25 -3.40
CA ASN A 364 35.87 -5.22 -4.43
C ASN A 364 35.39 -3.87 -3.88
N HIS A 365 36.19 -3.30 -2.98
CA HIS A 365 35.79 -2.11 -2.24
C HIS A 365 35.56 -0.88 -3.12
N ARG A 366 36.25 -0.76 -4.26
CA ARG A 366 36.05 0.35 -5.19
C ARG A 366 34.66 0.31 -5.82
N ALA A 367 34.20 -0.87 -6.25
CA ALA A 367 32.85 -1.03 -6.81
C ALA A 367 31.77 -0.76 -5.76
N VAL A 368 32.00 -1.14 -4.51
CA VAL A 368 31.11 -0.81 -3.38
C VAL A 368 31.00 0.69 -3.18
N LEU A 369 32.13 1.40 -3.12
CA LEU A 369 32.14 2.85 -2.91
C LEU A 369 31.59 3.61 -4.13
N GLU A 370 31.87 3.15 -5.34
CA GLU A 370 31.25 3.69 -6.56
C GLU A 370 29.74 3.47 -6.56
N CYS A 371 29.27 2.30 -6.15
CA CYS A 371 27.84 2.02 -6.02
C CYS A 371 27.21 2.94 -4.96
N LEU A 372 27.78 3.01 -3.75
CA LEU A 372 27.26 3.86 -2.68
C LEU A 372 27.23 5.34 -3.05
N VAL A 373 28.30 5.85 -3.64
CA VAL A 373 28.43 7.29 -3.93
C VAL A 373 27.70 7.68 -5.19
N ARG A 374 27.78 6.87 -6.26
CA ARG A 374 27.23 7.24 -7.57
C ARG A 374 25.86 6.64 -7.81
N ASP A 375 25.66 5.36 -7.48
CA ASP A 375 24.42 4.66 -7.80
C ASP A 375 23.35 4.83 -6.69
N VAL A 376 23.76 4.81 -5.42
CA VAL A 376 22.86 4.99 -4.25
C VAL A 376 22.82 6.46 -3.80
N GLY A 377 23.95 7.18 -3.91
CA GLY A 377 24.08 8.56 -3.44
C GLY A 377 24.15 8.70 -1.92
N ASP A 378 24.45 7.63 -1.18
CA ASP A 378 24.54 7.63 0.28
C ASP A 378 26.00 7.76 0.74
N GLY A 379 26.47 9.02 0.73
CA GLY A 379 27.83 9.35 1.15
C GLY A 379 28.13 9.02 2.62
N VAL A 380 27.13 9.08 3.49
CA VAL A 380 27.28 8.77 4.92
C VAL A 380 27.56 7.28 5.12
N SER A 381 26.88 6.41 4.38
CA SER A 381 27.18 4.98 4.38
C SER A 381 28.54 4.66 3.76
N ALA A 382 28.96 5.39 2.72
CA ALA A 382 30.29 5.23 2.11
C ALA A 382 31.42 5.63 3.07
N GLU A 383 31.24 6.72 3.80
CA GLU A 383 32.17 7.16 4.85
C GLU A 383 32.22 6.16 6.00
N ALA A 384 31.05 5.69 6.47
CA ALA A 384 30.96 4.69 7.52
C ALA A 384 31.67 3.39 7.11
N TYR A 385 31.53 2.95 5.85
CA TYR A 385 32.23 1.78 5.32
C TYR A 385 33.76 1.92 5.40
N CYS A 386 34.29 3.12 5.15
CA CYS A 386 35.71 3.42 5.25
C CYS A 386 36.19 3.57 6.71
N ALA A 387 35.35 4.10 7.59
CA ALA A 387 35.68 4.42 8.99
C ALA A 387 35.65 3.22 9.95
N VAL A 388 35.07 2.08 9.56
CA VAL A 388 35.10 0.85 10.38
C VAL A 388 36.55 0.35 10.48
N ASN A 389 37.18 0.66 11.61
CA ASN A 389 38.53 0.23 11.92
C ASN A 389 38.53 -1.28 12.19
N ASN A 390 39.20 -2.03 11.32
CA ASN A 390 39.56 -3.41 11.61
C ASN A 390 40.67 -3.40 12.68
N GLU A 391 40.30 -3.48 13.96
CA GLU A 391 41.29 -3.72 15.00
C GLU A 391 41.99 -5.07 14.72
N PRO A 392 43.34 -5.14 14.79
CA PRO A 392 44.07 -6.36 14.53
C PRO A 392 43.61 -7.47 15.48
N GLY A 393 42.96 -8.50 14.93
CA GLY A 393 42.37 -9.62 15.68
C GLY A 393 40.83 -9.67 15.67
N SER A 394 40.16 -8.68 15.10
CA SER A 394 38.73 -8.77 14.81
C SER A 394 38.49 -9.59 13.52
N ASN A 395 37.99 -10.81 13.67
CA ASN A 395 37.60 -11.70 12.54
C ASN A 395 36.38 -11.18 11.74
N GLY A 396 35.95 -9.95 11.96
CA GLY A 396 34.86 -9.32 11.23
C GLY A 396 35.43 -8.46 10.11
N GLY A 397 35.44 -8.97 8.87
CA GLY A 397 35.71 -8.11 7.73
C GLY A 397 34.69 -6.98 7.60
N ARG A 398 35.05 -5.95 6.84
CA ARG A 398 34.23 -4.75 6.66
C ARG A 398 32.89 -5.11 6.03
N GLN A 399 31.80 -4.70 6.66
CA GLN A 399 30.44 -4.98 6.21
C GLN A 399 29.68 -3.68 6.01
N VAL A 400 28.99 -3.59 4.88
CA VAL A 400 28.05 -2.50 4.54
C VAL A 400 26.93 -2.40 5.58
N ILE A 401 26.40 -3.55 6.02
CA ILE A 401 25.39 -3.62 7.08
C ILE A 401 26.07 -4.04 8.38
N SER A 402 26.01 -3.20 9.41
CA SER A 402 26.64 -3.53 10.69
C SER A 402 26.09 -4.85 11.28
N THR A 403 26.98 -5.64 11.89
CA THR A 403 26.65 -6.93 12.52
C THR A 403 25.51 -6.81 13.54
N ARG A 404 25.39 -5.64 14.19
CA ARG A 404 24.30 -5.32 15.11
C ARG A 404 22.94 -5.29 14.41
N VAL A 405 22.85 -4.66 13.24
CA VAL A 405 21.62 -4.59 12.44
C VAL A 405 21.25 -5.98 11.92
N CYS A 406 22.23 -6.73 11.40
CA CYS A 406 22.03 -8.12 10.98
C CYS A 406 21.48 -9.01 12.11
N ARG A 407 22.03 -8.89 13.33
CA ARG A 407 21.54 -9.63 14.50
C ARG A 407 20.13 -9.23 14.91
N ILE A 408 19.79 -7.94 14.86
CA ILE A 408 18.43 -7.46 15.16
C ILE A 408 17.43 -8.04 14.16
N ILE A 409 17.76 -8.05 12.88
CA ILE A 409 16.90 -8.61 11.82
C ILE A 409 16.76 -10.13 11.99
N ALA A 410 17.85 -10.84 12.26
CA ALA A 410 17.85 -12.28 12.49
C ALA A 410 17.06 -12.69 13.75
N ASP A 411 17.07 -11.86 14.80
CA ASP A 411 16.32 -12.11 16.04
C ASP A 411 14.81 -11.81 15.89
N THR A 412 14.46 -10.81 15.08
CA THR A 412 13.07 -10.36 14.86
C THR A 412 12.33 -11.16 13.80
N THR A 413 13.04 -11.81 12.87
CA THR A 413 12.42 -12.55 11.76
C THR A 413 12.39 -14.05 12.06
N GLU A 414 11.19 -14.63 12.12
CA GLU A 414 11.00 -16.07 12.34
C GLU A 414 11.60 -16.87 11.17
N GLY A 415 12.44 -17.88 11.47
CA GLY A 415 13.18 -18.67 10.46
C GLY A 415 14.62 -18.21 10.20
N LEU A 416 15.00 -16.97 10.56
CA LEU A 416 16.37 -16.46 10.38
C LEU A 416 17.24 -16.52 11.64
N ARG A 417 16.73 -17.05 12.76
CA ARG A 417 17.49 -17.16 14.01
C ARG A 417 18.76 -18.01 13.91
N GLY A 418 18.77 -19.01 13.04
CA GLY A 418 19.96 -19.82 12.74
C GLY A 418 21.07 -19.05 12.01
N TRP A 419 20.76 -17.85 11.48
CA TRP A 419 21.69 -16.98 10.76
C TRP A 419 22.36 -15.93 11.66
N LYS A 420 21.94 -15.84 12.93
CA LYS A 420 22.46 -14.87 13.91
C LYS A 420 23.97 -14.98 14.15
N ASP A 421 24.47 -16.21 14.10
CA ASP A 421 25.87 -16.56 14.34
C ASP A 421 26.62 -16.94 13.06
N VAL A 422 25.97 -16.81 11.90
CA VAL A 422 26.62 -17.02 10.60
C VAL A 422 27.53 -15.82 10.34
N VAL A 423 28.75 -15.91 10.85
CA VAL A 423 29.85 -15.04 10.46
C VAL A 423 30.20 -15.40 9.03
N ILE A 424 29.69 -14.61 8.09
CA ILE A 424 30.06 -14.74 6.69
C ILE A 424 31.50 -14.22 6.59
N ALA A 425 32.46 -15.16 6.65
CA ALA A 425 33.87 -14.86 6.47
C ALA A 425 34.07 -14.25 5.08
N THR A 426 34.38 -12.95 5.07
CA THR A 426 34.80 -12.25 3.86
C THR A 426 36.24 -12.64 3.55
N ALA A 427 36.59 -12.71 2.27
CA ALA A 427 37.99 -12.88 1.88
C ALA A 427 38.82 -11.73 2.48
N GLU A 428 39.85 -12.06 3.25
CA GLU A 428 40.71 -11.08 3.90
C GLU A 428 41.59 -10.42 2.85
N THR A 429 41.14 -9.27 2.34
CA THR A 429 41.96 -8.36 1.58
C THR A 429 42.45 -7.26 2.52
N GLU A 430 43.71 -7.33 2.91
CA GLU A 430 44.39 -6.34 3.76
C GLU A 430 44.56 -5.01 3.01
N ILE A 431 43.49 -4.22 2.98
CA ILE A 431 43.51 -2.87 2.42
C ILE A 431 43.44 -1.88 3.58
N SER A 432 44.43 -0.97 3.62
CA SER A 432 44.52 0.04 4.67
C SER A 432 43.36 1.04 4.57
N ASN A 433 42.95 1.60 5.72
CA ASN A 433 41.94 2.67 5.76
C ASN A 433 42.29 3.83 4.83
N GLU A 434 43.57 4.20 4.78
CA GLU A 434 44.06 5.29 3.93
C GLU A 434 43.79 5.02 2.45
N ALA A 435 44.02 3.77 1.99
CA ALA A 435 43.76 3.39 0.61
C ALA A 435 42.25 3.41 0.28
N LEU A 436 41.38 3.06 1.24
CA LEU A 436 39.92 3.14 1.05
C LEU A 436 39.41 4.58 1.00
N VAL A 437 39.91 5.44 1.89
CA VAL A 437 39.57 6.87 1.86
C VAL A 437 40.08 7.53 0.58
N GLN A 438 41.28 7.15 0.12
CA GLN A 438 41.78 7.61 -1.18
C GLN A 438 40.87 7.15 -2.33
N MET A 439 40.45 5.89 -2.35
CA MET A 439 39.48 5.40 -3.35
C MET A 439 38.17 6.17 -3.29
N LEU A 440 37.64 6.43 -2.08
CA LEU A 440 36.42 7.20 -1.90
C LEU A 440 36.56 8.62 -2.47
N LEU A 441 37.66 9.31 -2.18
CA LEU A 441 37.95 10.64 -2.71
C LEU A 441 38.10 10.63 -4.23
N GLU A 442 38.78 9.64 -4.81
CA GLU A 442 38.85 9.47 -6.26
C GLU A 442 37.46 9.33 -6.88
N VAL A 443 36.58 8.55 -6.25
CA VAL A 443 35.20 8.34 -6.71
C VAL A 443 34.39 9.64 -6.65
N TYR A 444 34.53 10.43 -5.58
CA TYR A 444 33.87 11.73 -5.47
C TYR A 444 34.39 12.74 -6.49
N MET A 445 35.71 12.83 -6.67
CA MET A 445 36.32 13.80 -7.59
C MET A 445 36.14 13.48 -9.07
N SER A 446 35.79 12.24 -9.40
CA SER A 446 35.51 11.82 -10.78
C SER A 446 34.04 11.97 -11.16
N VAL A 447 33.25 12.60 -10.30
CA VAL A 447 31.89 13.02 -10.62
C VAL A 447 31.97 14.52 -10.93
N ASP A 448 31.83 14.89 -12.21
CA ASP A 448 31.98 16.27 -12.72
C ASP A 448 30.85 17.25 -12.29
N ASP A 449 30.24 17.00 -11.14
CA ASP A 449 29.20 17.86 -10.57
C ASP A 449 29.86 18.91 -9.66
N GLU A 450 29.82 20.18 -10.07
CA GLU A 450 30.45 21.30 -9.34
C GLU A 450 30.02 21.40 -7.86
N GLU A 451 28.85 20.87 -7.50
CA GLU A 451 28.30 20.87 -6.13
C GLU A 451 28.95 19.85 -5.17
N LYS A 452 29.64 18.82 -5.68
CA LYS A 452 30.23 17.75 -4.84
C LYS A 452 31.70 17.99 -4.47
N HIS A 453 32.33 19.02 -5.04
CA HIS A 453 33.70 19.40 -4.71
C HIS A 453 33.87 19.83 -3.24
N ASP A 454 32.86 20.47 -2.64
CA ASP A 454 32.93 20.94 -1.24
C ASP A 454 32.89 19.82 -0.20
N GLN A 455 32.20 18.70 -0.49
CA GLN A 455 32.17 17.52 0.38
C GLN A 455 33.51 16.78 0.38
N SER A 456 34.17 16.69 -0.78
CA SER A 456 35.50 16.06 -0.89
C SER A 456 36.58 16.79 -0.09
N ALA A 457 36.49 18.13 0.01
CA ALA A 457 37.38 18.95 0.83
C ALA A 457 37.17 18.72 2.34
N THR A 458 35.93 18.50 2.77
CA THR A 458 35.56 18.27 4.18
C THR A 458 36.00 16.88 4.67
N ILE A 459 35.87 15.85 3.83
CA ILE A 459 36.31 14.48 4.14
C ILE A 459 37.84 14.40 4.24
N ALA A 460 38.57 15.05 3.32
CA ALA A 460 40.03 15.10 3.35
C ALA A 460 40.60 15.75 4.63
N ALA A 461 39.90 16.76 5.16
CA ALA A 461 40.28 17.43 6.41
C ALA A 461 40.06 16.55 7.66
N THR A 462 39.02 15.72 7.65
CA THR A 462 38.66 14.85 8.79
C THR A 462 39.52 13.59 8.85
N ALA A 463 40.03 13.11 7.70
CA ALA A 463 40.92 11.97 7.60
C ALA A 463 42.41 12.29 7.92
N GLY A 464 42.75 13.55 8.19
CA GLY A 464 44.12 13.97 8.54
C GLY A 464 45.13 13.96 7.37
N CYS A 465 44.65 13.98 6.12
CA CYS A 465 45.52 14.01 4.95
C CYS A 465 46.26 15.35 4.82
N THR A 466 47.56 15.28 4.50
CA THR A 466 48.38 16.49 4.36
C THR A 466 48.14 17.18 3.00
N PRO A 467 48.22 18.53 2.91
CA PRO A 467 47.91 19.27 1.68
C PRO A 467 48.72 18.83 0.43
N SER A 468 49.90 18.27 0.63
CA SER A 468 50.76 17.75 -0.44
C SER A 468 50.22 16.48 -1.10
N GLN A 469 49.44 15.67 -0.38
CA GLN A 469 48.81 14.45 -0.91
C GLN A 469 47.60 14.79 -1.79
N PHE A 470 46.84 15.83 -1.42
CA PHE A 470 45.69 16.30 -2.19
C PHE A 470 46.12 16.90 -3.55
N SER A 471 47.21 17.69 -3.54
CA SER A 471 47.75 18.31 -4.76
C SER A 471 48.25 17.29 -5.80
N ARG A 472 48.79 16.13 -5.36
CA ARG A 472 49.22 15.05 -6.28
C ARG A 472 48.05 14.38 -7.02
N CYS A 473 46.89 14.25 -6.39
CA CYS A 473 45.74 13.63 -7.02
C CYS A 473 45.10 14.55 -8.07
N SER A 474 45.00 15.85 -7.77
CA SER A 474 44.44 16.84 -8.69
C SER A 474 45.33 17.10 -9.93
N SER A 475 46.64 17.15 -9.75
CA SER A 475 47.58 17.47 -10.84
C SER A 475 47.78 16.34 -11.87
N GLY A 476 47.44 15.09 -11.53
CA GLY A 476 47.44 13.97 -12.47
C GLY A 476 46.27 13.98 -13.45
N TRP A 477 45.19 14.70 -13.13
CA TRP A 477 43.95 14.72 -13.89
C TRP A 477 43.95 15.80 -14.99
N LEU A 478 44.43 17.00 -14.68
CA LEU A 478 44.56 18.15 -15.60
C LEU A 478 45.50 17.93 -16.82
N ARG A 479 46.09 16.74 -16.96
CA ARG A 479 47.04 16.41 -18.03
C ARG A 479 46.54 15.30 -18.96
N ARG A 480 45.30 14.83 -18.82
CA ARG A 480 44.68 13.79 -19.67
C ARG A 480 43.53 14.27 -20.55
N GLU A 481 43.10 15.51 -20.39
CA GLU A 481 42.36 16.27 -21.42
C GLU A 481 43.36 17.13 -22.22
#